data_AF-A0A9X1K0X9-F1
#
_entry.id   AF-A0A9X1K0X9-F1
#
_cell.length_a   1.000
_cell.length_b   1.000
_cell.length_c   1.000
_cell.angle_alpha   90.00
_cell.angle_beta   90.00
_cell.angle_gamma   90.00
#
_symmetry.space_group_name_H-M   'P 1'
#
loop_
_entity.id
_entity.type
_entity.pdbx_description
1 polymer ?
#
loop_
_entity_poly.entity_id
_entity_poly.type
_entity_poly.pdbx_seq_one_letter_code
_entity_poly.pdbx_strand_id
1 'polypeptide(L)'
;MIDCINNPQLETFSASDIEDYTAVISGTIHTNTCDETPVLAQGLVYGESIFPKVEEDIVVEIQGENINAVLEDLKFGTTYYYRTFVANQEGTYYGNELSFTTTIPQWIEVPDDGFEQALIDQGYDDLLDNKVLTENIIGITELDISNRTIFNLRGIQGFRALEKLNCDNTFITSLKLSNNLNLKEISSFGGYRIDDLDISKNTKLRKLLLGGVDLFNLDLTNNPDLIEVEVSWEVGNIDVTNCPLLTTLNIASNILRELDVSQNLELQTLRCWSCRVPEYDLTNNLKLKKLDVAFNYFTYLDVSQNLNLEEVITYNNFDVTEINIANGNNEKINRFWANYSPYLTCVGVDDVDFAESQPNWFKDETAKYSINCE
;
A
#
# COMPACT_ATOMS: atom_id res chain seq x y z
N MET A 1 -49.44 -9.57 -37.28
CA MET A 1 -48.87 -9.73 -35.93
C MET A 1 -47.48 -9.13 -36.06
N ILE A 2 -47.30 -7.90 -35.58
CA ILE A 2 -45.97 -7.28 -35.54
C ILE A 2 -45.30 -7.96 -34.35
N ASP A 3 -44.23 -8.71 -34.62
CA ASP A 3 -43.38 -9.27 -33.56
C ASP A 3 -42.90 -8.10 -32.70
N CYS A 4 -43.33 -8.07 -31.45
CA CYS A 4 -42.80 -7.13 -30.50
C CYS A 4 -41.39 -7.57 -30.12
N ILE A 5 -40.42 -6.66 -30.24
CA ILE A 5 -39.06 -6.89 -29.78
C ILE A 5 -39.08 -6.63 -28.27
N ASN A 6 -39.01 -7.70 -27.46
CA ASN A 6 -39.13 -7.64 -26.00
C ASN A 6 -37.91 -7.07 -25.25
N ASN A 7 -36.98 -6.37 -25.92
CA ASN A 7 -35.80 -5.80 -25.26
C ASN A 7 -35.61 -4.32 -25.63
N PRO A 8 -35.27 -3.46 -24.65
CA PRO A 8 -34.93 -2.07 -24.91
C PRO A 8 -33.77 -1.98 -25.92
N GLN A 9 -33.85 -1.02 -26.84
CA GLN A 9 -32.80 -0.71 -27.81
C GLN A 9 -31.99 0.47 -27.26
N LEU A 10 -30.74 0.19 -26.90
CA LEU A 10 -29.81 1.18 -26.35
C LEU A 10 -28.63 1.35 -27.29
N GLU A 11 -28.27 2.59 -27.59
CA GLU A 11 -27.08 2.93 -28.37
C GLU A 11 -26.27 3.98 -27.60
N THR A 12 -24.96 3.75 -27.47
CA THR A 12 -24.02 4.70 -26.88
C THR A 12 -23.20 5.33 -27.99
N PHE A 13 -23.09 6.65 -28.00
CA PHE A 13 -22.35 7.41 -29.01
C PHE A 13 -20.95 7.80 -28.53
N SER A 14 -20.06 8.09 -29.48
CA SER A 14 -18.71 8.57 -29.20
C SER A 14 -18.73 9.85 -28.38
N ALA A 15 -17.80 9.94 -27.42
CA ALA A 15 -17.64 11.13 -26.59
C ALA A 15 -17.16 12.32 -27.43
N SER A 16 -17.58 13.52 -27.04
CA SER A 16 -17.12 14.79 -27.60
C SER A 16 -16.53 15.68 -26.51
N ASP A 17 -15.92 16.80 -26.91
CA ASP A 17 -15.43 17.83 -25.99
C ASP A 17 -14.57 17.26 -24.85
N ILE A 18 -13.67 16.34 -25.23
CA ILE A 18 -12.79 15.64 -24.29
C ILE A 18 -11.63 16.58 -23.94
N GLU A 19 -11.63 17.05 -22.71
CA GLU A 19 -10.58 17.89 -22.13
C GLU A 19 -9.84 17.13 -21.04
N ASP A 20 -9.04 17.82 -20.23
CA ASP A 20 -8.27 17.24 -19.12
C ASP A 20 -9.17 16.80 -17.95
N TYR A 21 -10.19 17.59 -17.59
CA TYR A 21 -11.08 17.28 -16.47
C TYR A 21 -12.54 17.06 -16.88
N THR A 22 -12.85 17.19 -18.17
CA THR A 22 -14.23 17.12 -18.68
C THR A 22 -14.34 16.27 -19.95
N ALA A 23 -15.54 15.77 -20.20
CA ALA A 23 -15.92 15.14 -21.47
C ALA A 23 -17.44 15.14 -21.61
N VAL A 24 -17.96 15.08 -22.82
CA VAL A 24 -19.39 14.90 -23.08
C VAL A 24 -19.65 13.50 -23.59
N ILE A 25 -20.54 12.76 -22.91
CA ILE A 25 -21.00 11.43 -23.34
C ILE A 25 -22.49 11.47 -23.65
N SER A 26 -22.93 10.64 -24.61
CA SER A 26 -24.32 10.65 -25.08
C SER A 26 -24.76 9.30 -25.62
N GLY A 27 -26.06 9.16 -25.84
CA GLY A 27 -26.64 7.96 -26.44
C GLY A 27 -28.15 8.05 -26.59
N THR A 28 -28.75 6.94 -27.02
CA THR A 28 -30.20 6.79 -27.09
C THR A 28 -30.70 5.60 -26.29
N ILE A 29 -31.91 5.75 -25.76
CA ILE A 29 -32.63 4.73 -25.00
C ILE A 29 -34.05 4.65 -25.55
N HIS A 30 -34.34 3.55 -26.25
CA HIS A 30 -35.69 3.25 -26.71
C HIS A 30 -36.21 2.04 -25.96
N THR A 31 -37.15 2.26 -25.05
CA THR A 31 -37.58 1.20 -24.15
C THR A 31 -38.52 0.19 -24.80
N ASN A 32 -39.21 0.53 -25.90
CA ASN A 32 -40.09 -0.34 -26.71
C ASN A 32 -40.71 -1.51 -25.93
N THR A 33 -41.36 -1.22 -24.79
CA THR A 33 -41.95 -2.27 -23.97
C THR A 33 -43.40 -2.46 -24.41
N CYS A 34 -43.74 -3.64 -24.93
CA CYS A 34 -45.13 -3.99 -25.24
C CYS A 34 -45.95 -4.31 -23.99
N ASP A 35 -45.26 -4.65 -22.89
CA ASP A 35 -45.80 -4.59 -21.54
C ASP A 35 -45.38 -3.26 -20.93
N GLU A 36 -46.26 -2.59 -20.20
CA GLU A 36 -45.98 -1.32 -19.51
C GLU A 36 -45.01 -1.52 -18.32
N THR A 37 -43.93 -2.30 -18.48
CA THR A 37 -42.91 -2.48 -17.44
C THR A 37 -42.26 -1.13 -17.12
N PRO A 38 -42.46 -0.58 -15.91
CA PRO A 38 -41.98 0.75 -15.59
C PRO A 38 -40.46 0.81 -15.62
N VAL A 39 -39.92 1.85 -16.24
CA VAL A 39 -38.49 2.21 -16.10
C VAL A 39 -38.25 2.66 -14.67
N LEU A 40 -37.34 2.00 -13.97
CA LEU A 40 -36.95 2.34 -12.60
C LEU A 40 -35.83 3.39 -12.61
N ALA A 41 -34.84 3.22 -13.50
CA ALA A 41 -33.75 4.16 -13.72
C ALA A 41 -33.26 4.06 -15.17
N GLN A 42 -32.74 5.15 -15.72
CA GLN A 42 -32.10 5.16 -17.03
C GLN A 42 -31.07 6.29 -17.11
N GLY A 43 -30.10 6.15 -18.00
CA GLY A 43 -29.09 7.18 -18.21
C GLY A 43 -27.78 6.62 -18.76
N LEU A 44 -26.68 7.13 -18.26
CA LEU A 44 -25.32 6.72 -18.60
C LEU A 44 -24.60 6.20 -17.36
N VAL A 45 -23.75 5.20 -17.55
CA VAL A 45 -22.83 4.71 -16.52
C VAL A 45 -21.41 4.78 -17.08
N TYR A 46 -20.46 5.19 -16.25
CA TYR A 46 -19.05 5.29 -16.66
C TYR A 46 -18.09 5.00 -15.50
N GLY A 47 -16.91 4.49 -15.85
CA GLY A 47 -15.87 4.12 -14.90
C GLY A 47 -14.50 3.94 -15.55
N GLU A 48 -13.48 3.69 -14.75
CA GLU A 48 -12.10 3.44 -15.22
C GLU A 48 -11.89 1.98 -15.67
N SER A 49 -12.86 1.11 -15.39
CA SER A 49 -12.85 -0.31 -15.75
C SER A 49 -13.75 -0.58 -16.97
N ILE A 50 -13.37 -1.58 -17.77
CA ILE A 50 -14.23 -2.12 -18.82
C ILE A 50 -15.53 -2.68 -18.22
N PHE A 51 -16.60 -2.67 -19.02
CA PHE A 51 -17.95 -3.11 -18.67
C PHE A 51 -18.54 -2.37 -17.46
N PRO A 52 -18.62 -1.02 -17.47
CA PRO A 52 -19.14 -0.26 -16.35
C PRO A 52 -20.60 -0.65 -16.03
N LYS A 53 -20.93 -0.77 -14.74
CA LYS A 53 -22.23 -1.21 -14.23
C LYS A 53 -22.81 -0.25 -13.20
N VAL A 54 -24.13 -0.11 -13.18
CA VAL A 54 -24.83 0.81 -12.26
C VAL A 54 -24.56 0.52 -10.79
N GLU A 55 -24.24 -0.72 -10.44
CA GLU A 55 -23.97 -1.12 -9.05
C GLU A 55 -22.52 -0.88 -8.60
N GLU A 56 -21.60 -0.71 -9.54
CA GLU A 56 -20.14 -0.67 -9.30
C GLU A 56 -19.51 0.68 -9.69
N ASP A 57 -20.12 1.41 -10.62
CA ASP A 57 -19.54 2.58 -11.29
C ASP A 57 -20.41 3.85 -11.17
N ILE A 58 -19.95 4.95 -11.77
CA ILE A 58 -20.59 6.25 -11.63
C ILE A 58 -21.79 6.33 -12.57
N VAL A 59 -22.95 6.66 -12.00
CA VAL A 59 -24.24 6.71 -12.69
C VAL A 59 -24.67 8.16 -12.89
N VAL A 60 -25.00 8.51 -14.13
CA VAL A 60 -25.67 9.76 -14.48
C VAL A 60 -27.09 9.43 -14.94
N GLU A 61 -28.05 9.55 -14.03
CA GLU A 61 -29.46 9.30 -14.33
C GLU A 61 -30.07 10.44 -15.15
N ILE A 62 -30.59 10.11 -16.33
CA ILE A 62 -31.14 11.07 -17.30
C ILE A 62 -32.34 10.44 -17.98
N GLN A 63 -33.49 11.13 -17.92
CA GLN A 63 -34.73 10.66 -18.54
C GLN A 63 -34.85 11.12 -19.99
N GLY A 64 -35.35 10.24 -20.86
CA GLY A 64 -35.69 10.55 -22.25
C GLY A 64 -35.02 9.62 -23.27
N GLU A 65 -35.41 9.75 -24.54
CA GLU A 65 -34.89 8.88 -25.61
C GLU A 65 -33.50 9.29 -26.10
N ASN A 66 -33.20 10.59 -26.13
CA ASN A 66 -31.89 11.12 -26.51
C ASN A 66 -31.27 11.77 -25.28
N ILE A 67 -30.16 11.22 -24.81
CA ILE A 67 -29.53 11.64 -23.55
C ILE A 67 -28.09 12.09 -23.79
N ASN A 68 -27.65 13.08 -23.02
CA ASN A 68 -26.28 13.55 -23.00
C ASN A 68 -25.92 14.02 -21.58
N ALA A 69 -24.64 13.89 -21.22
CA ALA A 69 -24.10 14.35 -19.95
C ALA A 69 -22.75 15.02 -20.17
N VAL A 70 -22.53 16.13 -19.48
CA VAL A 70 -21.19 16.69 -19.25
C VAL A 70 -20.62 16.00 -18.02
N LEU A 71 -19.48 15.36 -18.19
CA LEU A 71 -18.68 14.81 -17.09
C LEU A 71 -17.69 15.89 -16.65
N GLU A 72 -17.54 16.05 -15.34
CA GLU A 72 -16.65 17.00 -14.69
C GLU A 72 -15.79 16.25 -13.65
N ASP A 73 -14.75 16.90 -13.14
CA ASP A 73 -13.82 16.34 -12.13
C ASP A 73 -13.17 15.00 -12.56
N LEU A 74 -13.04 14.77 -13.87
CA LEU A 74 -12.35 13.59 -14.39
C LEU A 74 -10.84 13.66 -14.10
N LYS A 75 -10.19 12.52 -14.02
CA LYS A 75 -8.73 12.47 -13.99
C LYS A 75 -8.21 12.75 -15.39
N PHE A 76 -7.27 13.68 -15.55
CA PHE A 76 -6.62 13.94 -16.83
C PHE A 76 -5.83 12.74 -17.33
N GLY A 77 -5.59 12.66 -18.65
CA GLY A 77 -4.95 11.55 -19.36
C GLY A 77 -5.37 10.15 -18.92
N THR A 78 -6.62 9.96 -18.50
CA THR A 78 -7.17 8.72 -17.96
C THR A 78 -8.25 8.21 -18.90
N THR A 79 -8.22 6.90 -19.15
CA THR A 79 -9.22 6.25 -20.00
C THR A 79 -10.46 5.92 -19.18
N TYR A 80 -11.62 6.36 -19.66
CA TYR A 80 -12.94 6.04 -19.10
C TYR A 80 -13.73 5.21 -20.09
N TYR A 81 -14.38 4.16 -19.60
CA TYR A 81 -15.36 3.35 -20.33
C TYR A 81 -16.76 3.78 -19.93
N TYR A 82 -17.70 3.80 -20.87
CA TYR A 82 -19.06 4.27 -20.61
C TYR A 82 -20.08 3.61 -21.52
N ARG A 83 -21.33 3.56 -21.02
CA ARG A 83 -22.48 2.91 -21.68
C ARG A 83 -23.77 3.58 -21.28
N THR A 84 -24.76 3.59 -22.18
CA THR A 84 -26.16 3.83 -21.80
C THR A 84 -26.71 2.64 -21.00
N PHE A 85 -27.64 2.90 -20.09
CA PHE A 85 -28.33 1.84 -19.34
C PHE A 85 -29.82 2.16 -19.14
N VAL A 86 -30.61 1.11 -18.97
CA VAL A 86 -31.98 1.18 -18.45
C VAL A 86 -32.22 0.03 -17.47
N ALA A 87 -32.78 0.33 -16.30
CA ALA A 87 -33.13 -0.63 -15.29
C ALA A 87 -34.65 -0.70 -15.13
N ASN A 88 -35.19 -1.91 -15.09
CA ASN A 88 -36.59 -2.20 -14.81
C ASN A 88 -36.71 -3.33 -13.76
N GLN A 89 -37.93 -3.84 -13.52
CA GLN A 89 -38.14 -4.92 -12.56
C GLN A 89 -37.51 -6.27 -12.95
N GLU A 90 -37.14 -6.45 -14.22
CA GLU A 90 -36.51 -7.68 -14.74
C GLU A 90 -34.98 -7.63 -14.67
N GLY A 91 -34.41 -6.43 -14.66
CA GLY A 91 -32.97 -6.21 -14.50
C GLY A 91 -32.48 -4.94 -15.19
N THR A 92 -31.17 -4.86 -15.36
CA THR A 92 -30.49 -3.76 -16.04
C THR A 92 -30.01 -4.17 -17.42
N TYR A 93 -30.36 -3.37 -18.43
CA TYR A 93 -29.93 -3.51 -19.81
C TYR A 93 -28.93 -2.40 -20.15
N TYR A 94 -27.91 -2.73 -20.93
CA TYR A 94 -26.82 -1.81 -21.29
C TYR A 94 -26.68 -1.69 -22.81
N GLY A 95 -26.28 -0.51 -23.28
CA GLY A 95 -25.87 -0.27 -24.66
C GLY A 95 -24.47 -0.79 -24.98
N ASN A 96 -23.99 -0.50 -26.19
CA ASN A 96 -22.61 -0.79 -26.59
C ASN A 96 -21.59 -0.03 -25.73
N GLU A 97 -20.45 -0.64 -25.47
CA GLU A 97 -19.33 0.05 -24.83
C GLU A 97 -18.64 0.99 -25.77
N LEU A 98 -18.29 2.16 -25.23
CA LEU A 98 -17.27 3.03 -25.79
C LEU A 98 -16.31 3.48 -24.69
N SER A 99 -15.20 4.05 -25.10
CA SER A 99 -14.25 4.69 -24.19
C SER A 99 -13.70 5.97 -24.79
N PHE A 100 -13.22 6.85 -23.92
CA PHE A 100 -12.46 8.03 -24.27
C PHE A 100 -11.29 8.18 -23.29
N THR A 101 -10.28 8.97 -23.66
CA THR A 101 -9.17 9.31 -22.76
C THR A 101 -9.08 10.82 -22.66
N THR A 102 -9.21 11.35 -21.44
CA THR A 102 -9.04 12.78 -21.18
C THR A 102 -7.68 13.27 -21.69
N THR A 103 -7.58 14.54 -22.02
CA THR A 103 -6.29 15.12 -22.44
C THR A 103 -5.36 15.29 -21.24
N ILE A 104 -4.08 15.56 -21.48
CA ILE A 104 -3.12 15.92 -20.43
C ILE A 104 -2.99 17.44 -20.44
N PRO A 105 -3.14 18.14 -19.31
CA PRO A 105 -3.00 19.59 -19.26
C PRO A 105 -1.59 19.99 -19.65
N GLN A 106 -1.45 21.16 -20.27
CA GLN A 106 -0.12 21.69 -20.62
C GLN A 106 0.71 22.01 -19.35
N TRP A 107 0.04 22.46 -18.30
CA TRP A 107 0.66 22.86 -17.03
C TRP A 107 0.01 22.11 -15.87
N ILE A 108 0.82 21.69 -14.91
CA ILE A 108 0.37 21.10 -13.65
C ILE A 108 0.60 22.13 -12.55
N GLU A 109 -0.44 22.41 -11.76
CA GLU A 109 -0.31 23.28 -10.61
C GLU A 109 0.55 22.64 -9.50
N VAL A 110 1.52 23.41 -9.01
CA VAL A 110 2.44 23.05 -7.93
C VAL A 110 2.46 24.20 -6.91
N PRO A 111 1.41 24.37 -6.08
CA PRO A 111 1.25 25.56 -5.24
C PRO A 111 2.10 25.59 -3.97
N ASP A 112 2.85 24.53 -3.68
CA ASP A 112 3.82 24.51 -2.58
C ASP A 112 5.16 25.02 -3.10
N ASP A 113 5.55 26.23 -2.69
CA ASP A 113 6.80 26.86 -3.13
C ASP A 113 8.03 25.96 -2.86
N GLY A 114 8.01 25.16 -1.80
CA GLY A 114 9.10 24.23 -1.50
C GLY A 114 9.16 23.08 -2.50
N PHE A 115 8.00 22.57 -2.91
CA PHE A 115 7.92 21.52 -3.93
C PHE A 115 8.33 22.06 -5.31
N GLU A 116 7.79 23.20 -5.73
CA GLU A 116 8.15 23.84 -6.99
C GLU A 116 9.65 24.20 -7.02
N GLN A 117 10.20 24.75 -5.92
CA GLN A 117 11.64 24.99 -5.82
C GLN A 117 12.46 23.70 -5.94
N ALA A 118 11.98 22.56 -5.41
CA ALA A 118 12.65 21.28 -5.59
C ALA A 118 12.65 20.82 -7.05
N LEU A 119 11.63 21.18 -7.84
CA LEU A 119 11.58 20.95 -9.28
C LEU A 119 12.55 21.85 -10.04
N ILE A 120 12.63 23.14 -9.66
CA ILE A 120 13.59 24.10 -10.23
C ILE A 120 15.03 23.64 -9.96
N ASP A 121 15.34 23.24 -8.73
CA ASP A 121 16.67 22.77 -8.33
C ASP A 121 17.12 21.52 -9.13
N GLN A 122 16.15 20.71 -9.58
CA GLN A 122 16.39 19.52 -10.39
C GLN A 122 16.33 19.78 -11.90
N GLY A 123 16.03 21.01 -12.32
CA GLY A 123 15.95 21.42 -13.72
C GLY A 123 14.67 20.95 -14.44
N TYR A 124 13.61 20.64 -13.69
CA TYR A 124 12.29 20.31 -14.24
C TYR A 124 11.40 21.54 -14.42
N ASP A 125 11.77 22.65 -13.78
CA ASP A 125 11.05 23.92 -13.83
C ASP A 125 12.02 25.10 -13.86
N ASP A 126 11.53 26.27 -14.29
CA ASP A 126 12.34 27.47 -14.50
C ASP A 126 11.99 28.61 -13.54
N LEU A 127 10.72 28.71 -13.13
CA LEU A 127 10.18 29.82 -12.38
C LEU A 127 9.37 29.32 -11.19
N LEU A 128 9.34 30.10 -10.12
CA LEU A 128 8.42 29.87 -9.00
C LEU A 128 7.10 30.56 -9.33
N ASP A 129 6.26 29.92 -10.16
CA ASP A 129 5.00 30.49 -10.64
C ASP A 129 3.76 29.61 -10.38
N ASN A 130 3.87 28.71 -9.41
CA ASN A 130 2.90 27.72 -8.93
C ASN A 130 2.51 26.67 -9.97
N LYS A 131 3.35 26.40 -10.97
CA LYS A 131 3.05 25.42 -12.01
C LYS A 131 4.31 24.95 -12.71
N VAL A 132 4.28 23.71 -13.15
CA VAL A 132 5.33 23.13 -13.97
C VAL A 132 4.78 22.68 -15.31
N LEU A 133 5.57 22.82 -16.37
CA LEU A 133 5.20 22.36 -17.70
C LEU A 133 5.15 20.82 -17.70
N THR A 134 4.02 20.24 -18.10
CA THR A 134 3.78 18.79 -17.95
C THR A 134 4.80 17.96 -18.71
N GLU A 135 5.27 18.43 -19.87
CA GLU A 135 6.27 17.71 -20.68
C GLU A 135 7.61 17.52 -19.95
N ASN A 136 7.95 18.39 -19.00
CA ASN A 136 9.19 18.31 -18.23
C ASN A 136 9.13 17.21 -17.16
N ILE A 137 7.95 16.88 -16.64
CA ILE A 137 7.78 15.98 -15.49
C ILE A 137 7.16 14.62 -15.84
N ILE A 138 6.41 14.54 -16.96
CA ILE A 138 5.62 13.35 -17.31
C ILE A 138 6.47 12.09 -17.48
N GLY A 139 7.71 12.24 -17.94
CA GLY A 139 8.67 11.15 -18.18
C GLY A 139 9.64 10.87 -17.03
N ILE A 140 9.55 11.59 -15.92
CA ILE A 140 10.47 11.43 -14.79
C ILE A 140 10.14 10.16 -14.00
N THR A 141 11.13 9.29 -13.84
CA THR A 141 10.98 7.98 -13.16
C THR A 141 11.41 8.01 -11.71
N GLU A 142 12.23 8.97 -11.30
CA GLU A 142 12.71 9.11 -9.92
C GLU A 142 12.66 10.58 -9.52
N LEU A 143 12.06 10.85 -8.36
CA LEU A 143 11.92 12.20 -7.82
C LEU A 143 12.43 12.20 -6.37
N ASP A 144 13.48 12.99 -6.12
CA ASP A 144 14.03 13.20 -4.79
C ASP A 144 13.78 14.64 -4.34
N ILE A 145 12.82 14.78 -3.42
CA ILE A 145 12.44 16.04 -2.80
C ILE A 145 12.83 16.09 -1.32
N SER A 146 13.68 15.15 -0.88
CA SER A 146 14.08 15.02 0.52
C SER A 146 14.80 16.25 1.05
N ASN A 147 14.80 16.41 2.38
CA ASN A 147 15.52 17.45 3.12
C ASN A 147 15.09 18.88 2.75
N ARG A 148 13.81 19.07 2.46
CA ARG A 148 13.23 20.35 2.04
C ARG A 148 11.97 20.67 2.84
N THR A 149 11.70 21.97 2.96
CA THR A 149 10.50 22.47 3.61
C THR A 149 9.31 22.38 2.65
N ILE A 150 8.78 21.16 2.48
CA ILE A 150 7.64 20.85 1.62
C ILE A 150 6.49 20.37 2.49
N PHE A 151 5.31 20.96 2.34
CA PHE A 151 4.13 20.62 3.13
C PHE A 151 3.10 19.84 2.30
N ASN A 152 3.07 20.04 0.98
CA ASN A 152 2.05 19.48 0.10
C ASN A 152 2.64 19.02 -1.25
N LEU A 153 2.21 17.84 -1.71
CA LEU A 153 2.59 17.26 -3.00
C LEU A 153 1.56 17.48 -4.11
N ARG A 154 0.67 18.46 -4.00
CA ARG A 154 -0.19 18.85 -5.12
C ARG A 154 0.70 19.15 -6.34
N GLY A 155 0.46 18.41 -7.42
CA GLY A 155 1.28 18.42 -8.62
C GLY A 155 1.94 17.06 -8.90
N ILE A 156 2.12 16.21 -7.89
CA ILE A 156 2.74 14.88 -8.04
C ILE A 156 2.00 13.98 -9.03
N GLN A 157 0.69 14.19 -9.22
CA GLN A 157 -0.12 13.48 -10.22
C GLN A 157 0.36 13.68 -11.67
N GLY A 158 1.16 14.72 -11.94
CA GLY A 158 1.79 14.95 -13.25
C GLY A 158 2.95 13.98 -13.57
N PHE A 159 3.56 13.36 -12.55
CA PHE A 159 4.71 12.46 -12.70
C PHE A 159 4.25 11.03 -13.04
N ARG A 160 3.78 10.82 -14.28
CA ARG A 160 3.14 9.56 -14.72
C ARG A 160 4.10 8.37 -14.84
N ALA A 161 5.36 8.64 -15.17
CA ALA A 161 6.40 7.62 -15.24
C ALA A 161 7.05 7.32 -13.89
N LEU A 162 6.63 7.99 -12.79
CA LEU A 162 7.31 7.91 -11.50
C LEU A 162 7.31 6.49 -10.95
N GLU A 163 8.51 5.98 -10.71
CA GLU A 163 8.77 4.67 -10.10
C GLU A 163 9.32 4.80 -8.68
N LYS A 164 10.02 5.89 -8.36
CA LYS A 164 10.58 6.14 -7.02
C LYS A 164 10.31 7.55 -6.55
N LEU A 165 9.82 7.66 -5.32
CA LEU A 165 9.57 8.93 -4.66
C LEU A 165 10.30 8.94 -3.31
N ASN A 166 11.25 9.87 -3.16
CA ASN A 166 11.92 10.14 -1.89
C ASN A 166 11.45 11.48 -1.32
N CYS A 167 10.72 11.42 -0.21
CA CYS A 167 10.17 12.52 0.56
C CYS A 167 10.76 12.62 1.97
N ASP A 168 11.91 12.00 2.23
CA ASP A 168 12.53 12.00 3.55
C ASP A 168 12.80 13.42 4.08
N ASN A 169 12.66 13.64 5.37
CA ASN A 169 12.91 14.91 6.06
C ASN A 169 12.12 16.08 5.42
N THR A 170 10.85 15.85 5.11
CA THR A 170 9.87 16.86 4.67
C THR A 170 8.76 17.05 5.71
N PHE A 171 7.82 17.96 5.45
CA PHE A 171 6.71 18.30 6.33
C PHE A 171 5.37 17.79 5.78
N ILE A 172 5.40 16.82 4.88
CA ILE A 172 4.23 16.24 4.22
C ILE A 172 3.48 15.36 5.22
N THR A 173 2.17 15.56 5.32
CA THR A 173 1.28 14.69 6.12
C THR A 173 0.33 13.87 5.24
N SER A 174 0.07 14.29 3.99
CA SER A 174 -0.81 13.59 3.05
C SER A 174 -0.07 13.17 1.78
N LEU A 175 -0.15 11.88 1.44
CA LEU A 175 0.43 11.28 0.23
C LEU A 175 -0.68 10.77 -0.69
N LYS A 176 -1.11 11.62 -1.63
CA LYS A 176 -2.13 11.30 -2.64
C LYS A 176 -1.48 10.80 -3.93
N LEU A 177 -1.24 9.49 -4.02
CA LEU A 177 -0.40 8.87 -5.05
C LEU A 177 -1.18 8.03 -6.07
N SER A 178 -2.51 8.13 -6.08
CA SER A 178 -3.40 7.27 -6.88
C SER A 178 -3.22 7.39 -8.40
N ASN A 179 -2.59 8.46 -8.90
CA ASN A 179 -2.25 8.64 -10.32
C ASN A 179 -0.82 8.17 -10.67
N ASN A 180 0.03 7.90 -9.68
CA ASN A 180 1.42 7.48 -9.88
C ASN A 180 1.49 5.94 -9.96
N LEU A 181 0.79 5.37 -10.95
CA LEU A 181 0.55 3.93 -11.12
C LEU A 181 1.82 3.08 -11.34
N ASN A 182 2.96 3.72 -11.60
CA ASN A 182 4.25 3.06 -11.83
C ASN A 182 5.14 3.01 -10.58
N LEU A 183 4.69 3.57 -9.44
CA LEU A 183 5.47 3.59 -8.21
C LEU A 183 5.84 2.18 -7.74
N LYS A 184 7.14 2.02 -7.46
CA LYS A 184 7.79 0.82 -6.94
C LYS A 184 8.40 1.09 -5.56
N GLU A 185 8.72 2.34 -5.25
CA GLU A 185 9.37 2.72 -3.99
C GLU A 185 8.88 4.08 -3.51
N ILE A 186 8.48 4.14 -2.24
CA ILE A 186 8.12 5.37 -1.53
C ILE A 186 8.96 5.41 -0.26
N SER A 187 9.68 6.52 -0.06
CA SER A 187 10.40 6.82 1.20
C SER A 187 9.92 8.14 1.79
N SER A 188 9.63 8.14 3.08
CA SER A 188 9.24 9.32 3.85
C SER A 188 9.64 9.16 5.33
N PHE A 189 10.94 9.09 5.61
CA PHE A 189 11.50 9.07 6.96
C PHE A 189 11.85 10.44 7.51
N GLY A 190 11.89 10.57 8.84
CA GLY A 190 12.43 11.77 9.52
C GLY A 190 11.61 13.05 9.33
N GLY A 191 10.42 12.94 8.74
CA GLY A 191 9.47 14.02 8.55
C GLY A 191 8.37 14.07 9.62
N TYR A 192 7.26 14.69 9.25
CA TYR A 192 6.05 14.74 10.07
C TYR A 192 5.24 13.44 9.92
N ARG A 193 4.31 13.24 10.86
CA ARG A 193 3.42 12.08 10.81
C ARG A 193 2.52 12.14 9.57
N ILE A 194 2.49 11.08 8.78
CA ILE A 194 1.55 10.92 7.67
C ILE A 194 0.19 10.53 8.25
N ASP A 195 -0.82 11.36 8.02
CA ASP A 195 -2.21 11.17 8.47
C ASP A 195 -3.14 10.69 7.36
N ASP A 196 -2.75 10.88 6.10
CA ASP A 196 -3.53 10.49 4.92
C ASP A 196 -2.64 9.79 3.89
N LEU A 197 -2.88 8.49 3.69
CA LEU A 197 -2.15 7.65 2.73
C LEU A 197 -3.13 6.71 2.03
N ASP A 198 -3.22 6.82 0.70
CA ASP A 198 -3.90 5.84 -0.15
C ASP A 198 -2.92 5.31 -1.21
N ILE A 199 -2.51 4.06 -1.02
CA ILE A 199 -1.64 3.31 -1.93
C ILE A 199 -2.37 2.19 -2.66
N SER A 200 -3.71 2.18 -2.64
CA SER A 200 -4.53 1.11 -3.23
C SER A 200 -4.36 0.96 -4.75
N LYS A 201 -3.93 2.04 -5.43
CA LYS A 201 -3.66 2.04 -6.88
C LYS A 201 -2.19 1.81 -7.22
N ASN A 202 -1.29 1.85 -6.24
CA ASN A 202 0.15 1.63 -6.44
C ASN A 202 0.46 0.14 -6.35
N THR A 203 -0.19 -0.68 -7.20
CA THR A 203 -0.11 -2.15 -7.15
C THR A 203 1.26 -2.72 -7.49
N LYS A 204 2.14 -1.90 -8.09
CA LYS A 204 3.53 -2.24 -8.41
C LYS A 204 4.51 -1.92 -7.29
N LEU A 205 4.02 -1.46 -6.14
CA LEU A 205 4.87 -1.05 -5.02
C LEU A 205 5.65 -2.26 -4.47
N ARG A 206 6.96 -2.09 -4.37
CA ARG A 206 7.90 -3.12 -3.88
C ARG A 206 8.52 -2.72 -2.54
N LYS A 207 8.66 -1.42 -2.29
CA LYS A 207 9.25 -0.87 -1.08
C LYS A 207 8.37 0.23 -0.51
N LEU A 208 8.00 0.09 0.76
CA LEU A 208 7.28 1.10 1.53
C LEU A 208 8.07 1.44 2.78
N LEU A 209 8.57 2.67 2.83
CA LEU A 209 9.52 3.15 3.83
C LEU A 209 8.95 4.42 4.49
N LEU A 210 8.22 4.27 5.59
CA LEU A 210 7.51 5.38 6.25
C LEU A 210 7.97 5.54 7.70
N GLY A 211 8.54 6.71 8.03
CA GLY A 211 8.82 7.08 9.41
C GLY A 211 7.76 8.02 9.93
N GLY A 212 6.98 7.62 10.94
CA GLY A 212 5.92 8.48 11.47
C GLY A 212 4.63 8.31 10.69
N VAL A 213 3.82 7.30 10.99
CA VAL A 213 2.45 7.20 10.45
C VAL A 213 1.45 7.31 11.60
N ASP A 214 0.49 8.22 11.52
CA ASP A 214 -0.66 8.26 12.45
C ASP A 214 -1.84 7.49 11.87
N LEU A 215 -1.51 6.40 11.17
CA LEU A 215 -2.48 5.48 10.61
C LEU A 215 -2.70 4.41 11.67
N PHE A 216 -3.84 4.47 12.36
CA PHE A 216 -4.24 3.42 13.29
C PHE A 216 -4.19 2.04 12.59
N ASN A 217 -4.54 2.01 11.30
CA ASN A 217 -4.41 0.87 10.41
C ASN A 217 -3.73 1.30 9.09
N LEU A 218 -2.70 0.57 8.68
CA LEU A 218 -2.11 0.67 7.35
C LEU A 218 -2.68 -0.45 6.45
N ASP A 219 -3.40 -0.09 5.39
CA ASP A 219 -3.95 -1.06 4.44
C ASP A 219 -2.93 -1.40 3.35
N LEU A 220 -2.53 -2.67 3.29
CA LEU A 220 -1.60 -3.23 2.30
C LEU A 220 -2.26 -4.23 1.35
N THR A 221 -3.60 -4.35 1.37
CA THR A 221 -4.36 -5.40 0.67
C THR A 221 -4.14 -5.38 -0.84
N ASN A 222 -3.84 -4.22 -1.41
CA ASN A 222 -3.64 -4.03 -2.85
C ASN A 222 -2.16 -3.96 -3.27
N ASN A 223 -1.23 -4.33 -2.39
CA ASN A 223 0.21 -4.22 -2.63
C ASN A 223 0.94 -5.59 -2.53
N PRO A 224 0.53 -6.61 -3.30
CA PRO A 224 1.05 -7.99 -3.16
C PRO A 224 2.53 -8.15 -3.55
N ASP A 225 3.08 -7.19 -4.29
CA ASP A 225 4.47 -7.20 -4.78
C ASP A 225 5.48 -6.60 -3.78
N LEU A 226 5.03 -6.20 -2.58
CA LEU A 226 5.89 -5.68 -1.52
C LEU A 226 6.95 -6.71 -1.09
N ILE A 227 8.22 -6.28 -1.12
CA ILE A 227 9.38 -7.05 -0.67
C ILE A 227 10.01 -6.49 0.61
N GLU A 228 9.77 -5.21 0.89
CA GLU A 228 10.35 -4.47 2.01
C GLU A 228 9.32 -3.48 2.54
N VAL A 229 8.94 -3.65 3.80
CA VAL A 229 8.08 -2.74 4.54
C VAL A 229 8.84 -2.28 5.78
N GLU A 230 9.10 -0.99 5.86
CA GLU A 230 9.58 -0.33 7.06
C GLU A 230 8.60 0.75 7.48
N VAL A 231 7.94 0.54 8.62
CA VAL A 231 6.98 1.51 9.18
C VAL A 231 7.20 1.63 10.67
N SER A 232 7.22 2.85 11.18
CA SER A 232 7.47 3.11 12.59
C SER A 232 6.59 4.25 13.12
N TRP A 233 6.53 4.33 14.46
CA TRP A 233 5.78 5.30 15.26
C TRP A 233 4.28 5.01 15.35
N GLU A 234 3.91 4.26 16.39
CA GLU A 234 2.52 4.14 16.89
C GLU A 234 1.51 3.44 15.95
N VAL A 235 1.94 2.64 14.98
CA VAL A 235 1.02 1.74 14.25
C VAL A 235 0.36 0.79 15.25
N GLY A 236 -0.98 0.75 15.25
CA GLY A 236 -1.77 -0.11 16.14
C GLY A 236 -2.05 -1.50 15.56
N ASN A 237 -2.20 -1.58 14.24
CA ASN A 237 -2.40 -2.82 13.50
C ASN A 237 -1.76 -2.74 12.10
N ILE A 238 -1.15 -3.84 11.66
CA ILE A 238 -0.63 -4.02 10.32
C ILE A 238 -0.94 -5.45 9.85
N ASP A 239 -1.64 -5.58 8.73
CA ASP A 239 -1.87 -6.87 8.07
C ASP A 239 -0.90 -7.03 6.89
N VAL A 240 0.08 -7.91 7.07
CA VAL A 240 1.08 -8.26 6.05
C VAL A 240 0.78 -9.60 5.36
N THR A 241 -0.34 -10.25 5.67
CA THR A 241 -0.68 -11.57 5.13
C THR A 241 -0.92 -11.54 3.61
N ASN A 242 -1.29 -10.39 3.06
CA ASN A 242 -1.43 -10.14 1.63
C ASN A 242 -0.12 -9.78 0.92
N CYS A 243 1.04 -9.83 1.61
CA CYS A 243 2.36 -9.52 1.06
C CYS A 243 3.26 -10.78 0.97
N PRO A 244 2.96 -11.76 0.08
CA PRO A 244 3.64 -13.06 0.08
C PRO A 244 5.13 -13.00 -0.32
N LEU A 245 5.56 -11.93 -1.00
CA LEU A 245 6.94 -11.73 -1.43
C LEU A 245 7.81 -10.98 -0.39
N LEU A 246 7.24 -10.66 0.78
CA LEU A 246 7.91 -9.85 1.79
C LEU A 246 9.16 -10.54 2.33
N THR A 247 10.31 -9.87 2.19
CA THR A 247 11.63 -10.35 2.63
C THR A 247 12.16 -9.62 3.86
N THR A 248 11.74 -8.36 4.03
CA THR A 248 12.11 -7.51 5.16
C THR A 248 10.86 -6.86 5.72
N LEU A 249 10.58 -7.09 7.00
CA LEU A 249 9.58 -6.38 7.78
C LEU A 249 10.26 -5.68 8.96
N ASN A 250 10.22 -4.36 8.95
CA ASN A 250 10.72 -3.53 10.05
C ASN A 250 9.58 -2.66 10.58
N ILE A 251 9.05 -3.05 11.72
CA ILE A 251 7.90 -2.47 12.40
C ILE A 251 8.27 -1.99 13.80
N ALA A 252 9.55 -1.62 13.97
CA ALA A 252 10.10 -1.15 15.22
C ALA A 252 9.35 0.05 15.80
N SER A 253 9.27 0.11 17.14
CA SER A 253 8.66 1.24 17.87
C SER A 253 7.19 1.51 17.51
N ASN A 254 6.40 0.44 17.38
CA ASN A 254 4.94 0.50 17.18
C ASN A 254 4.19 -0.02 18.42
N ILE A 255 2.86 0.03 18.40
CA ILE A 255 2.01 -0.35 19.55
C ILE A 255 1.06 -1.50 19.19
N LEU A 256 1.59 -2.46 18.44
CA LEU A 256 0.87 -3.63 17.93
C LEU A 256 0.32 -4.48 19.08
N ARG A 257 -0.80 -5.16 18.83
CA ARG A 257 -1.39 -6.14 19.76
C ARG A 257 -1.15 -7.58 19.34
N GLU A 258 -0.93 -7.77 18.05
CA GLU A 258 -0.68 -9.05 17.40
C GLU A 258 0.19 -8.80 16.17
N LEU A 259 0.81 -9.85 15.68
CA LEU A 259 1.56 -9.85 14.44
C LEU A 259 1.39 -11.23 13.79
N ASP A 260 0.71 -11.26 12.64
CA ASP A 260 0.61 -12.46 11.81
C ASP A 260 1.57 -12.34 10.62
N VAL A 261 2.62 -13.18 10.62
CA VAL A 261 3.59 -13.30 9.53
C VAL A 261 3.51 -14.67 8.83
N SER A 262 2.41 -15.41 9.02
CA SER A 262 2.25 -16.79 8.57
C SER A 262 2.29 -16.96 7.05
N GLN A 263 1.91 -15.92 6.28
CA GLN A 263 1.93 -15.92 4.81
C GLN A 263 3.24 -15.37 4.22
N ASN A 264 4.13 -14.80 5.02
CA ASN A 264 5.39 -14.20 4.55
C ASN A 264 6.50 -15.27 4.50
N LEU A 265 6.34 -16.27 3.63
CA LEU A 265 7.25 -17.42 3.52
C LEU A 265 8.67 -17.04 3.04
N GLU A 266 8.79 -15.87 2.40
CA GLU A 266 10.05 -15.30 1.92
C GLU A 266 10.78 -14.44 2.96
N LEU A 267 10.22 -14.28 4.17
CA LEU A 267 10.74 -13.37 5.19
C LEU A 267 12.14 -13.79 5.66
N GLN A 268 13.10 -12.88 5.54
CA GLN A 268 14.49 -13.05 5.94
C GLN A 268 14.89 -12.16 7.11
N THR A 269 14.25 -10.99 7.24
CA THR A 269 14.48 -10.05 8.34
C THR A 269 13.15 -9.64 8.97
N LEU A 270 13.02 -9.87 10.27
CA LEU A 270 11.95 -9.35 11.10
C LEU A 270 12.55 -8.46 12.20
N ARG A 271 12.24 -7.17 12.16
CA ARG A 271 12.52 -6.24 13.25
C ARG A 271 11.21 -5.74 13.83
N CYS A 272 10.92 -6.14 15.05
CA CYS A 272 9.76 -5.74 15.82
C CYS A 272 10.14 -5.43 17.26
N TRP A 273 11.23 -4.67 17.45
CA TRP A 273 11.61 -4.22 18.79
C TRP A 273 10.66 -3.12 19.27
N SER A 274 10.30 -3.16 20.55
CA SER A 274 9.34 -2.23 21.16
C SER A 274 7.99 -2.19 20.43
N CYS A 275 7.44 -3.36 20.07
CA CYS A 275 6.17 -3.51 19.34
C CYS A 275 4.97 -3.85 20.22
N ARG A 276 5.16 -4.34 21.45
CA ARG A 276 4.10 -4.84 22.33
C ARG A 276 3.41 -6.13 21.82
N VAL A 277 4.12 -6.98 21.10
CA VAL A 277 3.56 -8.27 20.66
C VAL A 277 3.69 -9.31 21.79
N PRO A 278 2.59 -10.00 22.20
CA PRO A 278 2.62 -10.97 23.29
C PRO A 278 3.24 -12.32 22.91
N GLU A 279 3.21 -12.69 21.63
CA GLU A 279 3.66 -13.98 21.14
C GLU A 279 4.12 -13.86 19.68
N TYR A 280 5.17 -14.60 19.32
CA TYR A 280 5.71 -14.65 17.96
C TYR A 280 5.61 -16.07 17.42
N ASP A 281 4.63 -16.35 16.56
CA ASP A 281 4.62 -17.59 15.75
C ASP A 281 5.45 -17.37 14.49
N LEU A 282 6.63 -18.00 14.44
CA LEU A 282 7.59 -17.91 13.34
C LEU A 282 7.77 -19.25 12.61
N THR A 283 6.87 -20.20 12.84
CA THR A 283 6.99 -21.59 12.35
C THR A 283 7.01 -21.70 10.83
N ASN A 284 6.35 -20.77 10.12
CA ASN A 284 6.32 -20.73 8.65
C ASN A 284 7.46 -19.92 8.03
N ASN A 285 8.19 -19.10 8.80
CA ASN A 285 9.22 -18.19 8.28
C ASN A 285 10.59 -18.90 8.21
N LEU A 286 10.68 -20.00 7.48
CA LEU A 286 11.87 -20.88 7.43
C LEU A 286 13.11 -20.21 6.80
N LYS A 287 12.92 -19.10 6.08
CA LYS A 287 14.00 -18.29 5.47
C LYS A 287 14.56 -17.20 6.40
N LEU A 288 14.05 -17.08 7.62
CA LEU A 288 14.43 -16.04 8.56
C LEU A 288 15.92 -16.14 8.93
N LYS A 289 16.64 -15.03 8.78
CA LYS A 289 18.06 -14.88 9.10
C LYS A 289 18.30 -13.92 10.27
N LYS A 290 17.46 -12.89 10.38
CA LYS A 290 17.60 -11.83 11.39
C LYS A 290 16.27 -11.64 12.09
N LEU A 291 16.28 -11.84 13.40
CA LEU A 291 15.15 -11.61 14.28
C LEU A 291 15.54 -10.60 15.36
N ASP A 292 14.80 -9.50 15.43
CA ASP A 292 14.91 -8.53 16.52
C ASP A 292 13.53 -8.29 17.13
N VAL A 293 13.34 -8.79 18.35
CA VAL A 293 12.14 -8.65 19.17
C VAL A 293 12.48 -8.10 20.55
N ALA A 294 13.54 -7.28 20.64
CA ALA A 294 13.92 -6.61 21.89
C ALA A 294 12.81 -5.69 22.44
N PHE A 295 12.82 -5.41 23.74
CA PHE A 295 11.85 -4.50 24.38
C PHE A 295 10.37 -4.87 24.18
N ASN A 296 10.03 -6.16 24.22
CA ASN A 296 8.66 -6.65 24.22
C ASN A 296 8.32 -7.34 25.56
N TYR A 297 7.20 -8.06 25.60
CA TYR A 297 6.66 -8.70 26.80
C TYR A 297 6.17 -10.13 26.53
N PHE A 298 6.74 -10.80 25.52
CA PHE A 298 6.45 -12.22 25.30
C PHE A 298 7.04 -13.07 26.43
N THR A 299 6.37 -14.16 26.76
CA THR A 299 6.79 -15.07 27.84
C THR A 299 7.66 -16.22 27.34
N TYR A 300 7.53 -16.57 26.07
CA TYR A 300 8.25 -17.66 25.42
C TYR A 300 8.57 -17.31 23.96
N LEU A 301 9.70 -17.80 23.46
CA LEU A 301 10.07 -17.72 22.05
C LEU A 301 10.64 -19.05 21.58
N ASP A 302 10.01 -19.65 20.58
CA ASP A 302 10.55 -20.82 19.87
C ASP A 302 10.98 -20.44 18.46
N VAL A 303 12.25 -20.63 18.16
CA VAL A 303 12.79 -20.50 16.80
C VAL A 303 13.56 -21.75 16.36
N SER A 304 13.23 -22.91 16.93
CA SER A 304 13.84 -24.21 16.60
C SER A 304 13.65 -24.62 15.14
N GLN A 305 12.61 -24.12 14.46
CA GLN A 305 12.36 -24.39 13.03
C GLN A 305 13.06 -23.40 12.09
N ASN A 306 13.58 -22.28 12.60
CA ASN A 306 14.20 -21.24 11.78
C ASN A 306 15.69 -21.53 11.56
N LEU A 307 15.96 -22.55 10.73
CA LEU A 307 17.30 -23.13 10.51
C LEU A 307 18.33 -22.19 9.87
N ASN A 308 17.93 -21.00 9.42
CA ASN A 308 18.79 -20.04 8.71
C ASN A 308 19.19 -18.83 9.57
N LEU A 309 18.87 -18.83 10.88
CA LEU A 309 19.16 -17.70 11.75
C LEU A 309 20.66 -17.41 11.88
N GLU A 310 21.01 -16.13 11.71
CA GLU A 310 22.36 -15.57 11.86
C GLU A 310 22.41 -14.54 13.01
N GLU A 311 21.26 -13.94 13.36
CA GLU A 311 21.11 -12.92 14.39
C GLU A 311 19.76 -13.06 15.11
N VAL A 312 19.80 -13.16 16.44
CA VAL A 312 18.63 -13.24 17.32
C VAL A 312 18.80 -12.24 18.45
N ILE A 313 17.97 -11.20 18.46
CA ILE A 313 18.00 -10.12 19.43
C ILE A 313 16.68 -10.13 20.21
N THR A 314 16.77 -10.40 21.49
CA THR A 314 15.66 -10.54 22.45
C THR A 314 15.96 -9.84 23.77
N TYR A 315 16.89 -8.89 23.79
CA TYR A 315 17.29 -8.21 25.02
C TYR A 315 16.16 -7.31 25.54
N ASN A 316 16.16 -7.04 26.85
CA ASN A 316 15.13 -6.20 27.48
C ASN A 316 13.70 -6.76 27.34
N ASN A 317 13.55 -8.07 27.42
CA ASN A 317 12.22 -8.71 27.48
C ASN A 317 11.99 -9.16 28.92
N PHE A 318 11.18 -8.40 29.66
CA PHE A 318 11.07 -8.63 31.10
C PHE A 318 10.35 -9.93 31.42
N ASP A 319 9.30 -10.28 30.66
CA ASP A 319 8.41 -11.40 30.98
C ASP A 319 8.84 -12.75 30.38
N VAL A 320 9.88 -12.77 29.55
CA VAL A 320 10.35 -14.00 28.91
C VAL A 320 10.99 -14.93 29.94
N THR A 321 10.54 -16.17 29.99
CA THR A 321 11.10 -17.20 30.88
C THR A 321 11.97 -18.20 30.15
N GLU A 322 11.71 -18.39 28.85
CA GLU A 322 12.41 -19.35 28.01
C GLU A 322 12.54 -18.86 26.57
N ILE A 323 13.72 -19.11 25.99
CA ILE A 323 14.01 -18.86 24.57
C ILE A 323 14.62 -20.14 24.00
N ASN A 324 13.99 -20.75 23.01
CA ASN A 324 14.52 -21.92 22.33
C ASN A 324 15.15 -21.53 20.98
N ILE A 325 16.48 -21.54 20.92
CA ILE A 325 17.26 -21.37 19.68
C ILE A 325 17.89 -22.69 19.20
N ALA A 326 17.53 -23.85 19.75
CA ALA A 326 18.07 -25.15 19.33
C ALA A 326 17.52 -25.54 17.93
N ASN A 327 18.11 -24.93 16.91
CA ASN A 327 17.66 -24.96 15.52
C ASN A 327 18.63 -25.69 14.58
N GLY A 328 19.59 -26.44 15.12
CA GLY A 328 20.65 -27.10 14.36
C GLY A 328 21.61 -26.15 13.64
N ASN A 329 21.56 -24.85 13.92
CA ASN A 329 22.32 -23.80 13.23
C ASN A 329 22.99 -22.80 14.20
N ASN A 330 23.14 -23.16 15.48
CA ASN A 330 23.78 -22.29 16.49
C ASN A 330 25.17 -21.80 16.08
N GLU A 331 25.96 -22.60 15.33
CA GLU A 331 27.27 -22.21 14.81
C GLU A 331 27.25 -21.02 13.82
N LYS A 332 26.09 -20.68 13.25
CA LYS A 332 25.93 -19.53 12.35
C LYS A 332 25.32 -18.31 13.02
N ILE A 333 24.82 -18.44 14.24
CA ILE A 333 24.30 -17.31 15.02
C ILE A 333 25.48 -16.49 15.54
N ASN A 334 25.83 -15.45 14.79
CA ASN A 334 26.95 -14.56 15.10
C ASN A 334 26.60 -13.55 16.20
N ARG A 335 25.31 -13.34 16.46
CA ARG A 335 24.81 -12.40 17.47
C ARG A 335 23.57 -13.00 18.15
N PHE A 336 23.67 -13.24 19.46
CA PHE A 336 22.56 -13.64 20.31
C PHE A 336 22.50 -12.74 21.54
N TRP A 337 21.50 -11.87 21.63
CA TRP A 337 21.37 -10.91 22.75
C TRP A 337 20.08 -11.16 23.50
N ALA A 338 20.16 -11.79 24.67
CA ALA A 338 19.05 -12.13 25.56
C ALA A 338 19.24 -11.60 26.98
N ASN A 339 20.13 -10.63 27.16
CA ASN A 339 20.40 -9.95 28.43
C ASN A 339 19.33 -8.89 28.75
N TYR A 340 19.33 -8.41 30.00
CA TYR A 340 18.29 -7.54 30.55
C TYR A 340 16.89 -8.17 30.53
N SER A 341 16.82 -9.48 30.71
CA SER A 341 15.61 -10.30 30.73
C SER A 341 15.57 -11.09 32.04
N PRO A 342 15.25 -10.46 33.18
CA PRO A 342 15.50 -10.99 34.52
C PRO A 342 14.71 -12.26 34.89
N TYR A 343 13.63 -12.57 34.17
CA TYR A 343 12.86 -13.80 34.36
C TYR A 343 13.28 -14.94 33.43
N LEU A 344 14.22 -14.69 32.50
CA LEU A 344 14.76 -15.74 31.64
C LEU A 344 15.56 -16.72 32.49
N THR A 345 15.14 -17.99 32.49
CA THR A 345 15.81 -19.07 33.24
C THR A 345 16.48 -20.07 32.31
N CYS A 346 15.97 -20.26 31.10
CA CYS A 346 16.50 -21.22 30.15
C CYS A 346 16.64 -20.65 28.73
N VAL A 347 17.78 -20.93 28.12
CA VAL A 347 18.02 -20.75 26.69
C VAL A 347 18.32 -22.12 26.07
N GLY A 348 17.40 -22.61 25.26
CA GLY A 348 17.52 -23.87 24.52
C GLY A 348 18.56 -23.73 23.41
N VAL A 349 19.60 -24.57 23.39
CA VAL A 349 20.71 -24.54 22.42
C VAL A 349 21.03 -25.92 21.89
N ASP A 350 21.72 -25.98 20.74
CA ASP A 350 22.16 -27.24 20.12
C ASP A 350 23.29 -27.92 20.92
N ASP A 351 24.23 -27.12 21.45
CA ASP A 351 25.39 -27.56 22.22
C ASP A 351 25.73 -26.51 23.29
N VAL A 352 25.73 -26.94 24.56
CA VAL A 352 25.94 -26.05 25.72
C VAL A 352 27.38 -25.55 25.80
N ASP A 353 28.38 -26.40 25.52
CA ASP A 353 29.79 -26.02 25.59
C ASP A 353 30.12 -25.01 24.49
N PHE A 354 29.55 -25.20 23.29
CA PHE A 354 29.63 -24.22 22.21
C PHE A 354 29.03 -22.88 22.65
N ALA A 355 27.80 -22.88 23.17
CA ALA A 355 27.09 -21.67 23.59
C ALA A 355 27.83 -20.88 24.68
N GLU A 356 28.33 -21.55 25.72
CA GLU A 356 29.10 -20.92 26.80
C GLU A 356 30.45 -20.36 26.32
N SER A 357 31.00 -20.88 25.21
CA SER A 357 32.25 -20.38 24.63
C SER A 357 32.08 -19.13 23.75
N GLN A 358 30.85 -18.73 23.43
CA GLN A 358 30.59 -17.62 22.50
C GLN A 358 30.76 -16.24 23.17
N PRO A 359 31.72 -15.40 22.74
CA PRO A 359 31.95 -14.09 23.36
C PRO A 359 30.90 -13.03 23.01
N ASN A 360 30.10 -13.27 21.97
CA ASN A 360 29.07 -12.34 21.47
C ASN A 360 27.65 -12.81 21.77
N TRP A 361 27.52 -13.82 22.64
CA TRP A 361 26.24 -14.30 23.14
C TRP A 361 26.05 -13.75 24.55
N PHE A 362 24.98 -12.99 24.76
CA PHE A 362 24.70 -12.34 26.03
C PHE A 362 23.38 -12.87 26.59
N LYS A 363 23.40 -13.25 27.86
CA LYS A 363 22.23 -13.60 28.67
C LYS A 363 22.45 -13.12 30.10
N ASP A 364 21.37 -12.99 30.86
CA ASP A 364 21.48 -12.69 32.28
C ASP A 364 22.01 -13.89 33.07
N GLU A 365 22.58 -13.63 34.24
CA GLU A 365 23.09 -14.68 35.15
C GLU A 365 22.00 -15.66 35.60
N THR A 366 20.73 -15.23 35.58
CA THR A 366 19.56 -16.07 35.91
C THR A 366 19.32 -17.17 34.88
N ALA A 367 19.78 -16.98 33.64
CA ALA A 367 19.55 -17.89 32.53
C ALA A 367 20.71 -18.88 32.38
N LYS A 368 20.39 -20.11 31.99
CA LYS A 368 21.37 -21.14 31.61
C LYS A 368 21.15 -21.60 30.18
N TYR A 369 22.22 -21.94 29.50
CA TYR A 369 22.12 -22.71 28.26
C TYR A 369 21.78 -24.17 28.60
N SER A 370 20.85 -24.76 27.86
CA SER A 370 20.44 -26.16 28.00
C SER A 370 20.08 -26.76 26.66
N ILE A 371 20.30 -28.07 26.48
CA ILE A 371 19.76 -28.81 25.32
C ILE A 371 18.27 -29.14 25.46
N ASN A 372 17.71 -28.95 26.67
CA ASN A 372 16.30 -29.16 26.96
C ASN A 372 15.86 -28.17 28.05
N CYS A 373 15.02 -27.22 27.70
CA CYS A 373 14.34 -26.36 28.66
C CYS A 373 13.06 -27.09 29.08
N GLU A 374 12.95 -27.44 30.37
CA GLU A 374 11.81 -28.19 30.93
C GLU A 374 10.74 -27.28 31.51
#